data_AF-A0A0P7W868-F1
#
_entry.id   AF-A0A0P7W868-F1
#
_cell.length_a   1.000
_cell.length_b   1.000
_cell.length_c   1.000
_cell.angle_alpha   90.00
_cell.angle_beta   90.00
_cell.angle_gamma   90.00
#
_symmetry.space_group_name_H-M   'P 1'
#
loop_
_entity.id
_entity.type
_entity.pdbx_description
1 polymer ?
#
loop_
_entity_poly.entity_id
_entity_poly.type
_entity_poly.pdbx_seq_one_letter_code
_entity_poly.pdbx_strand_id
1 'polypeptide(L)' 'MIVPPVMRIGAFRFYFYSHEPNEPPHIHIDRGEATIKVWLGSLEVARSRGFRAHEINGIVAMVADHQAALTEAWHEYFG' A
#
# COMPACT_ATOMS: atom_id res chain seq x y z
N MET A 1 -6.07 -10.14 -10.04
CA MET A 1 -5.15 -9.57 -11.04
C MET A 1 -4.52 -8.35 -10.39
N ILE A 2 -3.19 -8.20 -10.42
CA ILE A 2 -2.54 -6.98 -9.91
C ILE A 2 -2.85 -5.86 -10.90
N VAL A 3 -3.34 -4.74 -10.40
CA VAL A 3 -3.65 -3.56 -11.21
C VAL A 3 -2.35 -2.78 -11.45
N PRO A 4 -2.28 -1.90 -12.47
CA PRO A 4 -1.11 -1.06 -12.68
C PRO A 4 -0.73 -0.35 -11.38
N PRO A 5 0.57 -0.25 -11.05
CA PRO A 5 0.99 0.41 -9.84
C PRO A 5 0.53 1.87 -9.86
N VAL A 6 -0.24 2.24 -8.84
CA VAL A 6 -0.81 3.58 -8.63
C VAL A 6 0.32 4.59 -8.42
N MET A 7 1.41 4.14 -7.78
CA MET A 7 2.57 4.97 -7.52
C MET A 7 3.85 4.14 -7.48
N ARG A 8 4.98 4.76 -7.84
CA ARG A 8 6.30 4.17 -7.70
C ARG A 8 7.27 5.18 -7.11
N ILE A 9 7.89 4.82 -5.98
CA ILE A 9 8.92 5.62 -5.32
C ILE A 9 10.20 4.79 -5.28
N GLY A 10 11.15 5.10 -6.17
CA GLY A 10 12.37 4.33 -6.35
C GLY A 10 12.08 2.85 -6.67
N ALA A 11 12.46 1.96 -5.74
CA ALA A 11 12.24 0.51 -5.84
C ALA A 11 10.90 0.04 -5.27
N PHE A 12 10.14 0.91 -4.60
CA PHE A 12 8.85 0.59 -4.00
C PHE A 12 7.73 0.77 -5.01
N ARG A 13 6.85 -0.22 -5.14
CA ARG A 13 5.70 -0.22 -6.05
C ARG A 13 4.42 -0.30 -5.23
N PHE A 14 3.55 0.70 -5.37
CA PHE A 14 2.29 0.82 -4.66
C PHE A 14 1.16 0.40 -5.61
N TYR A 15 0.29 -0.52 -5.18
CA TYR A 15 -0.81 -1.03 -6.00
C TYR A 15 -1.97 -1.57 -5.16
N PHE A 16 -3.13 -1.76 -5.80
CA PHE A 16 -4.33 -2.35 -5.21
C PHE A 16 -4.59 -3.76 -5.77
N TYR A 17 -5.32 -4.61 -5.03
CA TYR A 17 -5.84 -5.86 -5.56
C TYR A 17 -7.31 -5.69 -5.95
N SER A 18 -7.62 -5.94 -7.23
CA SER A 18 -8.97 -5.76 -7.79
C SER A 18 -10.05 -6.71 -7.24
N HIS A 19 -9.69 -7.64 -6.35
CA HIS A 19 -10.58 -8.72 -5.88
C HIS A 19 -10.89 -8.64 -4.38
N GLU A 20 -10.56 -7.52 -3.72
CA GLU A 20 -10.81 -7.29 -2.28
C GLU A 20 -11.74 -6.08 -2.01
N PRO A 21 -12.95 -5.99 -2.61
CA PRO A 21 -13.81 -4.80 -2.48
C PRO A 21 -14.49 -4.66 -1.10
N ASN A 22 -14.54 -5.73 -0.29
CA ASN A 22 -15.19 -5.72 1.02
C ASN A 22 -14.25 -5.31 2.17
N GLU A 23 -13.02 -4.93 1.87
CA GLU A 23 -12.06 -4.50 2.88
C GLU A 23 -11.97 -2.97 2.96
N PRO A 24 -11.59 -2.43 4.14
CA PRO A 24 -11.27 -1.01 4.26
C PRO A 24 -10.21 -0.55 3.25
N PRO A 25 -10.12 0.77 2.96
CA PRO A 25 -9.08 1.31 2.08
C PRO A 25 -7.68 0.88 2.51
N HIS A 26 -6.95 0.25 1.59
CA HIS A 26 -5.61 -0.28 1.86
C HIS A 26 -4.71 -0.21 0.64
N ILE A 27 -3.42 -0.36 0.86
CA ILE A 27 -2.42 -0.33 -0.21
C ILE A 27 -1.43 -1.48 -0.03
N HIS A 28 -1.04 -2.09 -1.14
CA HIS A 28 0.07 -3.04 -1.19
C HIS A 28 1.33 -2.34 -1.68
N ILE A 29 2.45 -2.58 -1.00
CA ILE A 29 3.76 -2.09 -1.40
C ILE A 29 4.73 -3.27 -1.58
N ASP A 30 5.32 -3.36 -2.76
CA ASP A 30 6.35 -4.34 -3.08
C ASP A 30 7.72 -3.70 -3.25
N ARG A 31 8.76 -4.42 -2.81
CA ARG A 31 10.17 -4.13 -3.11
C ARG A 31 10.95 -5.44 -3.26
N GLY A 32 11.28 -5.80 -4.50
CA GLY A 32 11.95 -7.07 -4.79
C GLY A 32 11.04 -8.26 -4.45
N GLU A 33 11.49 -9.13 -3.56
CA GLU A 33 10.70 -10.28 -3.05
C GLU A 33 9.90 -9.93 -1.77
N ALA A 34 10.03 -8.71 -1.27
CA ALA A 34 9.32 -8.25 -0.07
C ALA A 34 8.00 -7.57 -0.44
N THR A 35 6.96 -7.82 0.35
CA THR A 35 5.61 -7.27 0.18
C THR A 35 5.00 -6.87 1.52
N ILE A 36 4.25 -5.77 1.54
CA ILE A 36 3.56 -5.27 2.74
C ILE A 36 2.19 -4.72 2.37
N LYS A 37 1.20 -4.94 3.24
CA LYS A 37 -0.15 -4.39 3.16
C LYS A 37 -0.35 -3.42 4.32
N VAL A 38 -0.80 -2.21 4.01
CA VAL A 38 -1.02 -1.13 4.99
C VAL A 38 -2.44 -0.60 4.84
N TRP A 39 -3.14 -0.41 5.95
CA TRP A 39 -4.45 0.24 5.98
C TRP A 39 -4.28 1.74 5.81
N LEU A 40 -5.00 2.35 4.87
CA LEU A 40 -4.93 3.79 4.64
C LEU A 40 -5.66 4.57 5.74
N GLY A 41 -6.65 3.98 6.40
CA GLY A 41 -7.41 4.65 7.46
C GLY A 41 -6.64 4.78 8.79
N SER A 42 -5.96 3.72 9.22
CA SER A 42 -5.21 3.69 10.50
C SER A 42 -3.69 3.80 10.33
N LEU A 43 -3.17 3.68 9.10
CA LEU A 43 -1.73 3.56 8.80
C LEU A 43 -1.07 2.34 9.46
N GLU A 44 -1.85 1.38 9.93
CA GLU A 44 -1.35 0.15 10.52
C GLU A 44 -0.99 -0.88 9.45
N VAL A 45 0.03 -1.68 9.77
CA VAL A 45 0.47 -2.78 8.92
C VAL A 45 -0.45 -3.98 9.12
N ALA A 46 -1.25 -4.29 8.09
CA ALA A 46 -2.10 -5.46 8.08
C ALA A 46 -1.30 -6.76 7.93
N ARG A 47 -0.27 -6.72 7.07
CA ARG A 47 0.59 -7.87 6.78
C ARG A 47 1.93 -7.41 6.23
N SER A 48 3.02 -8.03 6.64
CA SER A 48 4.35 -7.77 6.07
C SER A 48 5.10 -9.07 5.85
N ARG A 49 5.84 -9.17 4.74
CA ARG A 49 6.73 -10.30 4.42
C ARG A 49 8.00 -9.77 3.78
N GLY A 50 9.16 -10.21 4.29
CA GLY A 50 10.47 -9.89 3.74
C GLY A 50 11.04 -8.52 4.13
N PHE A 51 10.25 -7.65 4.77
CA PHE A 51 10.74 -6.37 5.32
C PHE A 51 11.17 -6.50 6.79
N ARG A 52 12.24 -5.80 7.16
CA ARG A 52 12.68 -5.63 8.56
C ARG A 52 11.89 -4.50 9.23
N ALA A 53 11.84 -4.49 10.56
CA ALA A 53 11.06 -3.52 11.33
C ALA A 53 11.39 -2.04 10.99
N HIS A 54 12.66 -1.69 10.80
CA HIS A 54 13.03 -0.32 10.42
C HIS A 54 12.59 0.04 8.98
N GLU A 55 12.54 -0.92 8.07
CA GLU A 55 12.06 -0.72 6.70
C GLU A 55 10.55 -0.53 6.70
N ILE A 56 9.83 -1.32 7.52
CA ILE A 56 8.38 -1.18 7.73
C ILE A 56 8.05 0.24 8.20
N ASN A 57 8.76 0.75 9.20
CA ASN A 57 8.53 2.12 9.69
C ASN A 57 8.75 3.17 8.60
N GLY A 58 9.78 3.00 7.77
CA GLY A 58 10.02 3.88 6.62
C GLY A 58 8.90 3.80 5.58
N ILE A 59 8.35 2.60 5.32
CA ILE A 59 7.23 2.42 4.40
C ILE A 59 5.97 3.07 4.95
N VAL A 60 5.65 2.88 6.24
CA VAL A 60 4.49 3.49 6.88
C VAL A 60 4.60 5.02 6.83
N ALA A 61 5.79 5.59 7.06
CA ALA A 61 6.01 7.03 6.88
C ALA A 61 5.75 7.49 5.44
N MET A 62 6.25 6.75 4.43
CA MET A 62 5.95 7.07 3.01
C MET A 62 4.45 6.99 2.71
N VAL A 63 3.74 6.00 3.26
CA VAL A 63 2.28 5.87 3.10
C VAL A 63 1.56 7.03 3.78
N ALA A 64 2.00 7.46 4.97
CA ALA A 64 1.44 8.60 5.68
C ALA A 64 1.59 9.90 4.85
N ASP A 65 2.77 10.13 4.28
CA ASP A 65 3.05 11.31 3.45
C ASP A 65 2.16 11.39 2.20
N HIS A 66 1.70 10.24 1.69
CA HIS A 66 0.88 10.12 0.49
C HIS A 66 -0.55 9.62 0.78
N GLN A 67 -0.97 9.60 2.05
CA GLN A 67 -2.20 8.94 2.49
C GLN A 67 -3.44 9.48 1.76
N ALA A 68 -3.54 10.81 1.63
CA ALA A 68 -4.66 11.47 0.96
C ALA A 68 -4.78 11.02 -0.50
N ALA A 69 -3.68 11.13 -1.27
CA ALA A 69 -3.66 10.73 -2.68
C ALA A 69 -3.93 9.24 -2.89
N LEU A 70 -3.41 8.37 -2.02
CA LEU A 70 -3.67 6.93 -2.07
C LEU A 70 -5.12 6.60 -1.73
N THR A 71 -5.74 7.34 -0.80
CA THR A 71 -7.13 7.16 -0.41
C THR A 71 -8.08 7.63 -1.51
N GLU A 72 -7.79 8.77 -2.15
CA GLU A 72 -8.51 9.25 -3.32
C GLU A 72 -8.44 8.22 -4.47
N ALA A 73 -7.24 7.75 -4.80
CA ALA A 73 -7.05 6.72 -5.82
C ALA A 73 -7.78 5.39 -5.49
N TRP A 74 -7.88 5.04 -4.20
CA TRP A 74 -8.68 3.89 -3.77
C TRP A 74 -10.17 4.11 -4.06
N HIS A 75 -10.70 5.28 -3.72
CA HIS A 75 -12.11 5.61 -3.99
C HIS A 75 -12.42 5.70 -5.49
N GLU A 76 -11.50 6.21 -6.31
CA GLU A 76 -11.67 6.22 -7.78
C GLU A 76 -11.64 4.81 -8.38
N TYR A 77 -10.91 3.88 -7.77
CA TYR A 77 -10.77 2.51 -8.28
C TYR A 77 -11.91 1.58 -7.82
N PHE A 78 -12.42 1.74 -6.59
CA PHE A 78 -13.43 0.85 -5.99
C PHE A 78 -14.81 1.49 -5.77
N GLY A 79 -14.94 2.81 -5.91
CA GLY A 79 -16.23 3.52 -5.86
C GLY A 79 -17.01 3.42 -7.15
#